data_AF-A0A392P0D9-F1
#
_entry.id   AF-A0A392P0D9-F1
#
_cell.length_a   1.000
_cell.length_b   1.000
_cell.length_c   1.000
_cell.angle_alpha   90.00
_cell.angle_beta   90.00
_cell.angle_gamma   90.00
#
_symmetry.space_group_name_H-M   'P 1'
#
loop_
_entity.id
_entity.type
_entity.pdbx_description
1 polymer ?
#
loop_
_entity_poly.entity_id
_entity_poly.type
_entity_poly.pdbx_seq_one_letter_code
_entity_poly.pdbx_strand_id
1 'polypeptide(L)' 'GNPGPSVRGGIIRDNQANYLGCFASNIGVSDDFSAELIGAITAIEIPCL' A
#
# COMPACT_ATOMS: atom_id res chain seq x y z
N GLY A 1 16.05 -0.55 -8.70
CA GLY A 1 15.48 0.18 -9.85
C GLY A 1 16.12 1.54 -9.99
N ASN A 2 15.61 2.38 -10.90
CA ASN A 2 15.92 3.81 -10.96
C ASN A 2 14.96 4.55 -10.00
N PRO A 3 15.38 4.95 -8.79
CA PRO A 3 14.46 5.47 -7.78
C PRO A 3 13.85 6.81 -8.22
N GLY A 4 12.57 7.01 -7.94
CA GLY A 4 11.85 8.24 -8.25
C GLY A 4 10.82 8.58 -7.18
N PRO A 5 10.12 9.71 -7.30
CA PRO A 5 8.99 10.01 -6.42
C PRO A 5 7.97 8.87 -6.45
N SER A 6 7.59 8.39 -5.26
CA SER A 6 6.77 7.20 -5.11
C SER A 6 5.69 7.37 -4.05
N VAL A 7 4.64 6.57 -4.21
CA VAL A 7 3.49 6.48 -3.31
C VAL A 7 3.25 5.01 -2.97
N ARG A 8 2.64 4.76 -1.81
CA ARG A 8 2.06 3.46 -1.47
C ARG A 8 0.56 3.61 -1.30
N GLY A 9 -0.19 2.54 -1.58
CA GLY A 9 -1.61 2.51 -1.30
C GLY A 9 -2.21 1.12 -1.50
N GLY A 10 -3.46 0.98 -1.08
CA GLY A 10 -4.18 -0.29 -1.20
C GLY A 10 -5.66 -0.14 -0.88
N ILE A 11 -6.44 -1.11 -1.35
CA ILE A 11 -7.87 -1.25 -1.06
C ILE A 11 -8.06 -2.53 -0.25
N ILE A 12 -8.70 -2.41 0.91
CA ILE A 12 -9.04 -3.52 1.78
C ILE A 12 -10.45 -3.98 1.42
N ARG A 13 -10.59 -5.27 1.12
CA ARG A 13 -11.86 -5.89 0.78
C ARG A 13 -12.07 -7.17 1.57
N ASP A 14 -13.32 -7.50 1.85
CA ASP A 14 -13.67 -8.81 2.40
C ASP A 14 -13.65 -9.91 1.33
N ASN A 15 -13.96 -11.15 1.73
CA ASN A 15 -14.00 -12.31 0.83
C ASN A 15 -15.10 -12.22 -0.24
N GLN A 16 -16.09 -11.34 -0.08
CA GLN A 16 -17.15 -11.07 -1.05
C GLN A 16 -16.80 -9.89 -1.97
N ALA A 17 -15.57 -9.37 -1.87
CA ALA A 17 -15.07 -8.19 -2.54
C ALA A 17 -15.77 -6.87 -2.14
N ASN A 18 -16.47 -6.84 -1.00
CA ASN A 18 -17.01 -5.59 -0.45
C ASN A 18 -15.88 -4.67 -0.01
N TYR A 19 -16.04 -3.37 -0.23
CA TYR A 19 -15.09 -2.36 0.20
C TYR A 19 -15.14 -2.17 1.73
N LEU A 20 -14.00 -2.37 2.39
CA LEU A 20 -13.84 -2.12 3.83
C LEU A 20 -13.08 -0.82 4.11
N GLY A 21 -12.15 -0.44 3.23
CA GLY A 21 -11.34 0.75 3.40
C GLY A 21 -10.24 0.89 2.34
N CYS A 22 -9.52 2.00 2.39
CA CYS A 22 -8.32 2.22 1.58
C CYS A 22 -7.28 3.06 2.34
N PHE A 23 -6.04 2.99 1.89
CA PHE A 23 -4.96 3.85 2.35
C PHE A 23 -4.15 4.35 1.16
N ALA A 24 -3.59 5.54 1.28
CA ALA A 24 -2.64 6.11 0.34
C ALA A 24 -1.72 7.06 1.09
N SER A 25 -0.41 6.97 0.85
CA SER A 25 0.57 7.91 1.43
C SER A 25 1.80 8.03 0.54
N ASN A 26 2.39 9.23 0.52
CA ASN A 26 3.68 9.46 -0.12
C ASN A 26 4.77 8.75 0.69
N ILE A 27 5.71 8.09 0.00
CA ILE A 27 6.86 7.41 0.63
C ILE A 27 8.20 8.05 0.26
N GLY A 28 8.17 9.22 -0.37
CA GLY A 28 9.37 9.93 -0.80
C GLY A 28 9.93 9.33 -2.08
N VAL A 29 11.26 9.16 -2.13
CA VAL A 29 11.95 8.58 -3.29
C VAL A 29 12.19 7.10 -3.01
N SER A 30 11.64 6.23 -3.86
CA SER A 30 11.75 4.78 -3.75
C SER A 30 11.92 4.16 -5.14
N ASP A 31 12.46 2.95 -5.20
CA ASP A 31 12.28 2.09 -6.37
C ASP A 31 10.98 1.30 -6.26
N ASP A 32 10.52 0.74 -7.39
CA ASP A 32 9.24 0.03 -7.49
C ASP A 32 9.12 -1.13 -6.50
N PHE A 33 10.19 -1.92 -6.32
CA PHE A 33 10.14 -3.07 -5.41
C PHE A 33 9.97 -2.61 -3.95
N SER A 34 10.74 -1.61 -3.55
CA SER A 34 10.64 -1.02 -2.22
C SER A 34 9.25 -0.39 -1.98
N ALA A 35 8.67 0.27 -2.98
CA ALA A 35 7.35 0.89 -2.87
C ALA A 35 6.22 -0.15 -2.65
N GLU A 36 6.26 -1.23 -3.44
CA GLU A 36 5.32 -2.35 -3.33
C GLU A 36 5.45 -3.08 -1.99
N LEU A 37 6.69 -3.37 -1.56
CA LEU A 37 6.95 -4.06 -0.29
C LEU A 37 6.42 -3.26 0.90
N ILE A 38 6.68 -1.95 0.93
CA ILE A 38 6.18 -1.06 1.98
C ILE A 38 4.64 -1.02 1.95
N GLY A 39 4.03 -0.97 0.77
CA GLY A 39 2.57 -1.03 0.61
C GLY A 39 1.96 -2.30 1.18
N ALA A 40 2.56 -3.46 0.89
CA ALA A 40 2.12 -4.75 1.41
C ALA A 40 2.26 -4.85 2.94
N ILE A 41 3.37 -4.38 3.52
CA ILE A 41 3.57 -4.34 4.97
C ILE A 41 2.50 -3.44 5.62
N THR A 42 2.25 -2.26 5.04
CA THR A 42 1.22 -1.32 5.55
C THR A 42 -0.17 -1.95 5.54
N ALA A 43 -0.50 -2.72 4.50
CA ALA A 43 -1.78 -3.41 4.42
C ALA A 43 -1.98 -4.44 5.54
N ILE A 44 -0.90 -5.08 6.01
CA ILE A 44 -0.92 -6.03 7.13
C ILE A 44 -0.97 -5.30 8.49
N GLU A 45 -0.33 -4.14 8.58
CA GLU A 45 -0.31 -3.32 9.81
C GLU A 45 -1.65 -2.62 10.07
N ILE A 46 -2.46 -2.36 9.03
CA ILE A 46 -3.81 -1.82 9.22
C ILE A 46 -4.64 -2.89 9.94
N PRO A 47 -5.08 -2.65 11.19
CA PRO A 47 -5.89 -3.61 11.91
C PRO A 47 -7.15 -3.89 11.08
N CYS A 48 -7.51 -5.17 10.95
CA CYS A 48 -8.71 -5.59 10.22
C CYS A 48 -9.91 -4.74 10.67
N LEU A 49 -10.43 -3.92 9.75
CA LEU A 49 -11.69 -3.19 9.90
C LEU A 49 -12.87 -4.18 9.88
#